data_AF-A0AAW9BQN6-F1
#
_entry.id   AF-A0AAW9BQN6-F1
#
_cell.length_a   1.000
_cell.length_b   1.000
_cell.length_c   1.000
_cell.angle_alpha   90.00
_cell.angle_beta   90.00
_cell.angle_gamma   90.00
#
_symmetry.space_group_name_H-M   'P 1'
#
loop_
_entity.id
_entity.type
_entity.pdbx_description
1 polymer ?
#
loop_
_entity_poly.entity_id
_entity_poly.type
_entity_poly.pdbx_seq_one_letter_code
_entity_poly.pdbx_strand_id
1 'polypeptide(L)'
;VSAVFLLDNNLHATRWLEDNDLLDGTECILRRIITKEGRSRAFINGSPVPLSQLKSLGQLLINIHGQHAHHQLMKSEYQMAMLDQYAGHLNLLKSTRSAYQHWRQADNNLKQLKENSQQNQAQKQLLEYQIKELNELSLGEEEFAELEQEHKRLSNSGELAATCQQALELIYEGEEVN
;
A
#
# COMPACT_ATOMS: atom_id res chain seq x y z
N VAL A 1 -37.02 -27.78 -10.50
CA VAL A 1 -36.78 -28.42 -9.18
C VAL A 1 -36.87 -27.33 -8.12
N SER A 2 -37.61 -27.56 -7.04
CA SER A 2 -37.72 -26.63 -5.91
C SER A 2 -37.65 -27.37 -4.58
N ALA A 3 -37.17 -26.67 -3.55
CA ALA A 3 -37.11 -27.15 -2.17
C ALA A 3 -37.48 -26.00 -1.23
N VAL A 4 -38.07 -26.34 -0.09
CA VAL A 4 -38.47 -25.40 0.96
C VAL A 4 -37.76 -25.78 2.25
N PHE A 5 -37.21 -24.80 2.96
CA PHE A 5 -36.47 -24.97 4.21
C PHE A 5 -37.05 -24.08 5.30
N LEU A 6 -37.19 -24.60 6.51
CA LEU A 6 -37.50 -23.80 7.70
C LEU A 6 -36.22 -23.17 8.26
N LEU A 7 -36.25 -21.89 8.62
CA LEU A 7 -35.08 -21.13 9.06
C LEU A 7 -34.90 -21.09 10.59
N ASP A 8 -35.86 -21.61 11.36
CA ASP A 8 -36.00 -21.41 12.82
C ASP A 8 -34.72 -21.70 13.65
N ASN A 9 -33.86 -22.62 13.18
CA ASN A 9 -32.63 -23.01 13.87
C ASN A 9 -31.34 -22.74 13.08
N ASN A 10 -31.38 -21.92 12.03
CA ASN A 10 -30.22 -21.66 11.16
C ASN A 10 -29.90 -20.16 11.01
N LEU A 11 -29.35 -19.58 12.07
CA LEU A 11 -28.95 -18.17 12.12
C LEU A 11 -27.98 -17.76 10.99
N HIS A 12 -27.14 -18.69 10.51
CA HIS A 12 -26.22 -18.41 9.42
C HIS A 12 -26.95 -18.24 8.08
N ALA A 13 -27.93 -19.10 7.79
CA ALA A 13 -28.75 -18.96 6.59
C ALA A 13 -29.65 -17.73 6.65
N THR A 14 -30.25 -17.42 7.81
CA THR A 14 -31.08 -16.23 8.00
C THR A 14 -30.28 -14.95 7.75
N ARG A 15 -29.11 -14.80 8.38
CA ARG A 15 -28.23 -13.63 8.15
C ARG A 15 -27.77 -13.52 6.71
N TRP A 16 -27.41 -14.63 6.08
CA TRP A 16 -27.02 -14.61 4.67
C TRP A 16 -28.15 -14.10 3.77
N LEU A 17 -29.40 -14.49 4.05
CA LEU A 17 -30.59 -14.02 3.34
C LEU A 17 -30.84 -12.52 3.59
N GLU A 18 -30.67 -12.04 4.82
CA GLU A 18 -30.76 -10.61 5.17
C GLU A 18 -29.70 -9.79 4.42
N ASP A 19 -28.44 -10.21 4.47
CA ASP A 19 -27.30 -9.53 3.84
C ASP A 19 -27.44 -9.42 2.30
N ASN A 20 -28.28 -10.27 1.69
CA ASN A 20 -28.53 -10.29 0.26
C ASN A 20 -29.92 -9.75 -0.13
N ASP A 21 -30.69 -9.21 0.81
CA ASP A 21 -32.08 -8.72 0.60
C ASP A 21 -33.03 -9.80 0.03
N LEU A 22 -32.85 -11.05 0.47
CA LEU A 22 -33.60 -12.22 0.00
C LEU A 22 -34.45 -12.89 1.09
N LEU A 23 -34.46 -12.36 2.33
CA LEU A 23 -35.26 -12.93 3.41
C LEU A 23 -36.76 -12.68 3.17
N ASP A 24 -37.56 -13.75 3.26
CA ASP A 24 -39.02 -13.69 3.12
C ASP A 24 -39.68 -14.61 4.15
N GLY A 25 -39.91 -14.07 5.36
CA GLY A 25 -40.49 -14.80 6.49
C GLY A 25 -39.54 -15.83 7.11
N THR A 26 -40.12 -16.93 7.60
CA THR A 26 -39.42 -18.02 8.30
C THR A 26 -39.05 -19.20 7.40
N GLU A 27 -39.43 -19.14 6.12
CA GLU A 27 -39.16 -20.18 5.14
C GLU A 27 -38.20 -19.67 4.06
N CYS A 28 -37.37 -20.56 3.52
CA CYS A 28 -36.55 -20.29 2.36
C CYS A 28 -36.91 -21.25 1.23
N ILE A 29 -37.31 -20.68 0.09
CA ILE A 29 -37.68 -21.40 -1.11
C ILE A 29 -36.55 -21.29 -2.14
N LEU A 30 -35.88 -22.42 -2.39
CA LEU A 30 -34.89 -22.53 -3.45
C LEU A 30 -35.53 -23.13 -4.70
N ARG A 31 -35.32 -22.52 -5.87
CA ARG A 31 -35.83 -23.04 -7.14
C ARG A 31 -34.76 -22.98 -8.22
N ARG A 32 -34.57 -24.10 -8.92
CA ARG A 32 -33.72 -24.22 -10.11
C ARG A 32 -34.54 -24.72 -11.30
N ILE A 33 -34.44 -24.00 -12.40
CA ILE A 33 -35.03 -24.35 -13.69
C ILE A 33 -33.90 -24.71 -14.64
N ILE A 34 -34.02 -25.83 -15.35
CA ILE A 34 -33.06 -26.32 -16.33
C ILE A 34 -33.85 -26.62 -17.60
N THR A 35 -33.54 -25.95 -18.70
CA THR A 35 -34.20 -26.19 -19.99
C THR A 35 -33.53 -27.34 -20.72
N LYS A 36 -34.24 -27.95 -21.68
CA LYS A 36 -33.68 -29.02 -22.55
C LYS A 36 -32.46 -28.56 -23.36
N GLU A 37 -32.34 -27.25 -23.59
CA GLU A 37 -31.23 -26.59 -24.28
C GLU A 37 -30.02 -26.32 -23.37
N GLY A 38 -30.07 -26.74 -22.10
CA GLY A 38 -28.96 -26.61 -21.14
C GLY A 38 -28.88 -25.28 -20.39
N ARG A 39 -29.75 -24.32 -20.69
CA ARG A 39 -29.81 -23.04 -19.94
C ARG A 39 -30.41 -23.29 -18.55
N SER A 40 -29.79 -22.74 -17.52
CA SER A 40 -30.26 -22.86 -16.13
C SER A 40 -30.54 -21.49 -15.52
N ARG A 41 -31.65 -21.39 -14.77
CA ARG A 41 -32.01 -20.22 -13.96
C ARG A 41 -32.20 -20.64 -12.51
N ALA A 42 -31.80 -19.78 -11.59
CA ALA A 42 -31.89 -20.00 -10.15
C ALA A 42 -32.72 -18.88 -9.51
N PHE A 43 -33.47 -19.24 -8.48
CA PHE A 43 -34.29 -18.32 -7.70
C PHE A 43 -34.19 -18.66 -6.21
N ILE A 44 -34.20 -17.62 -5.38
CA ILE A 44 -34.29 -17.69 -3.91
C ILE A 44 -35.48 -16.81 -3.52
N ASN A 45 -36.45 -17.35 -2.79
CA ASN A 45 -37.65 -16.62 -2.35
C ASN A 45 -38.36 -15.86 -3.49
N GLY A 46 -38.38 -16.47 -4.68
CA GLY A 46 -38.99 -15.89 -5.89
C GLY A 46 -38.09 -14.93 -6.68
N SER A 47 -37.02 -14.41 -6.09
CA SER A 47 -36.08 -13.50 -6.74
C SER A 47 -35.06 -14.26 -7.61
N PRO A 48 -34.81 -13.83 -8.87
CA PRO A 48 -33.81 -14.46 -9.74
C PRO A 48 -32.41 -14.13 -9.24
N VAL A 49 -31.57 -15.16 -9.08
CA VAL A 49 -30.20 -15.02 -8.55
C VAL A 49 -29.18 -15.74 -9.43
N PRO A 50 -27.90 -15.32 -9.39
CA PRO A 50 -26.80 -16.10 -9.94
C PRO A 50 -26.71 -17.50 -9.30
N LEU A 51 -26.25 -18.48 -10.07
CA LEU A 51 -26.07 -19.85 -9.58
C LEU A 51 -25.06 -19.93 -8.42
N SER A 52 -24.08 -19.02 -8.37
CA SER A 52 -23.11 -18.91 -7.28
C SER A 52 -23.78 -18.59 -5.94
N GLN A 53 -24.73 -17.66 -5.92
CA GLN A 53 -25.53 -17.32 -4.73
C GLN A 53 -26.38 -18.51 -4.29
N LEU A 54 -27.06 -19.19 -5.23
CA LEU A 54 -27.82 -20.40 -4.91
C LEU A 54 -26.94 -21.50 -4.29
N LYS A 55 -25.70 -21.67 -4.78
CA LYS A 55 -24.74 -22.62 -4.19
C LYS A 55 -24.27 -22.20 -2.81
N SER A 56 -23.97 -20.90 -2.63
CA SER A 56 -23.53 -20.33 -1.35
C SER A 56 -24.56 -20.58 -0.26
N LEU A 57 -25.82 -20.23 -0.50
CA LEU A 57 -26.90 -20.47 0.45
C LEU A 57 -27.20 -21.96 0.63
N GLY A 58 -27.15 -22.74 -0.46
CA GLY A 58 -27.35 -24.19 -0.39
C GLY A 58 -26.37 -24.91 0.54
N GLN A 59 -25.14 -24.41 0.69
CA GLN A 59 -24.16 -24.95 1.65
C GLN A 59 -24.52 -24.69 3.11
N LEU A 60 -25.31 -23.65 3.38
CA LEU A 60 -25.80 -23.32 4.73
C LEU A 60 -27.07 -24.09 5.07
N LEU A 61 -27.92 -24.35 4.07
CA LEU A 61 -29.24 -24.97 4.25
C LEU A 61 -29.24 -26.49 4.15
N ILE A 62 -28.29 -27.06 3.39
CA ILE A 62 -28.31 -28.49 3.05
C ILE A 62 -27.00 -29.13 3.52
N ASN A 63 -27.06 -29.87 4.62
CA ASN A 63 -26.08 -30.92 4.91
C ASN A 63 -26.51 -32.19 4.16
N ILE A 64 -26.00 -32.38 2.93
CA ILE A 64 -26.24 -33.62 2.20
C ILE A 64 -25.43 -34.74 2.88
N HIS A 65 -26.06 -35.55 3.73
CA HIS A 65 -25.49 -36.83 4.20
C HIS A 65 -25.53 -37.87 3.07
N GLY A 66 -24.72 -37.65 2.03
CA GLY A 66 -24.59 -38.51 0.85
C GLY A 66 -23.21 -38.35 0.20
N GLN A 67 -23.01 -38.89 -1.02
CA GLN A 67 -21.70 -38.99 -1.73
C GLN A 67 -20.87 -37.69 -1.83
N HIS A 68 -21.41 -36.51 -1.50
CA HIS A 68 -20.69 -35.23 -1.48
C HIS A 68 -20.24 -34.75 -0.09
N ALA A 69 -20.73 -35.33 1.01
CA ALA A 69 -20.16 -35.13 2.34
C ALA A 69 -18.70 -35.60 2.40
N HIS A 70 -18.38 -36.64 1.62
CA HIS A 70 -17.01 -37.12 1.44
C HIS A 70 -16.08 -36.03 0.91
N HIS A 71 -16.56 -35.14 0.03
CA HIS A 71 -15.72 -34.08 -0.54
C HIS A 71 -15.39 -32.97 0.48
N GLN A 72 -16.27 -32.63 1.42
CA GLN A 72 -15.94 -31.71 2.50
C GLN A 72 -15.05 -32.37 3.55
N LEU A 73 -15.33 -33.62 3.92
CA LEU A 73 -14.50 -34.40 4.84
C LEU A 73 -13.10 -34.68 4.29
N MET A 74 -12.87 -34.62 2.98
CA MET A 74 -11.54 -34.77 2.38
C MET A 74 -10.74 -33.45 2.34
N LYS A 75 -11.36 -32.31 2.68
CA LYS A 75 -10.63 -31.04 2.78
C LYS A 75 -9.87 -31.00 4.09
N SER A 76 -8.55 -30.84 3.99
CA SER A 76 -7.65 -30.77 5.15
C SER A 76 -8.06 -29.71 6.17
N GLU A 77 -8.57 -28.58 5.70
CA GLU A 77 -9.02 -27.46 6.53
C GLU A 77 -10.24 -27.84 7.37
N TYR A 78 -11.17 -28.62 6.79
CA TYR A 78 -12.37 -29.08 7.49
C TYR A 78 -12.04 -30.19 8.49
N GLN A 79 -11.16 -31.12 8.13
CA GLN A 79 -10.67 -32.16 9.05
C GLN A 79 -9.96 -31.54 10.25
N MET A 80 -9.08 -30.56 10.02
CA MET A 80 -8.35 -29.88 11.08
C MET A 80 -9.29 -29.11 12.00
N ALA A 81 -10.24 -28.35 11.43
CA ALA A 81 -11.25 -27.65 12.22
C ALA A 81 -12.12 -28.60 13.06
N MET A 82 -12.46 -29.77 12.53
CA MET A 82 -13.23 -30.79 13.25
C MET A 82 -12.42 -31.40 14.40
N LEU A 83 -11.13 -31.71 14.19
CA LEU A 83 -10.21 -32.20 15.22
C LEU A 83 -10.00 -31.16 16.32
N ASP A 84 -9.77 -29.91 15.94
CA ASP A 84 -9.60 -28.76 16.83
C ASP A 84 -10.82 -28.53 17.71
N GLN A 85 -12.02 -28.66 17.12
CA GLN A 85 -13.29 -28.55 17.85
C GLN A 85 -13.48 -29.72 18.81
N TYR A 86 -13.16 -30.95 18.39
CA TYR A 86 -13.23 -32.14 19.24
C TYR A 86 -12.27 -32.06 20.43
N ALA A 87 -11.04 -31.60 20.20
CA ALA A 87 -10.03 -31.44 21.25
C ALA A 87 -10.35 -30.31 22.25
N GLY A 88 -11.30 -29.42 21.92
CA GLY A 88 -11.75 -28.35 22.81
C GLY A 88 -10.71 -27.26 23.08
N HIS A 89 -9.70 -27.12 22.21
CA HIS A 89 -8.55 -26.23 22.42
C HIS A 89 -8.76 -24.80 21.89
N LEU A 90 -9.98 -24.28 21.98
CA LEU A 90 -10.35 -22.97 21.40
C LEU A 90 -9.44 -21.82 21.87
N ASN A 91 -9.04 -21.83 23.15
CA ASN A 91 -8.13 -20.83 23.71
C ASN A 91 -6.72 -20.93 23.11
N LEU A 92 -6.20 -22.15 22.94
CA LEU A 92 -4.90 -22.38 22.32
C LEU A 92 -4.90 -21.92 20.86
N LEU A 93 -5.95 -22.25 20.10
CA LEU A 93 -6.12 -21.80 18.72
C LEU A 93 -6.17 -20.28 18.60
N LYS A 94 -6.88 -19.62 19.51
CA LYS A 94 -6.94 -18.16 19.56
C LYS A 94 -5.56 -17.55 19.83
N SER A 95 -4.83 -18.07 20.82
CA SER A 95 -3.48 -17.61 21.15
C SER A 95 -2.50 -17.82 20.01
N THR A 96 -2.51 -19.01 19.39
CA THR A 96 -1.65 -19.32 18.24
C THR A 96 -1.96 -18.41 17.05
N ARG A 97 -3.25 -18.18 16.75
CA ARG A 97 -3.66 -17.27 15.68
C ARG A 97 -3.16 -15.85 15.93
N SER A 98 -3.30 -15.34 17.15
CA SER A 98 -2.83 -14.00 17.52
C SER A 98 -1.30 -13.89 17.41
N ALA A 99 -0.56 -14.87 17.93
CA ALA A 99 0.90 -14.91 17.84
C ALA A 99 1.37 -14.93 16.38
N TYR A 100 0.72 -15.74 15.54
CA TYR A 100 1.01 -15.80 14.11
C TYR A 100 0.73 -14.47 13.40
N GLN A 101 -0.37 -13.79 13.72
CA GLN A 101 -0.69 -12.48 13.15
C GLN A 101 0.36 -11.43 13.52
N HIS A 102 0.78 -11.38 14.79
CA HIS A 102 1.84 -10.48 15.23
C HIS A 102 3.17 -10.77 14.54
N TRP A 103 3.55 -12.04 14.46
CA TRP A 103 4.76 -12.45 13.74
C TRP A 103 4.71 -12.03 12.27
N ARG A 104 3.60 -12.29 11.57
CA ARG A 104 3.41 -11.94 10.17
C ARG A 104 3.51 -10.43 9.95
N GLN A 105 2.93 -9.64 10.83
CA GLN A 105 3.00 -8.18 10.77
C GLN A 105 4.43 -7.68 10.99
N ALA A 106 5.14 -8.23 11.99
CA ALA A 106 6.53 -7.90 12.25
C ALA A 106 7.46 -8.28 11.07
N ASP A 107 7.26 -9.45 10.46
CA ASP A 107 8.01 -9.89 9.28
C ASP A 107 7.79 -8.97 8.07
N ASN A 108 6.54 -8.57 7.83
CA ASN A 108 6.22 -7.62 6.76
C ASN A 108 6.89 -6.25 6.99
N ASN A 109 6.81 -5.73 8.22
CA ASN A 109 7.47 -4.47 8.58
C ASN A 109 8.99 -4.55 8.41
N LEU A 110 9.60 -5.67 8.81
CA LEU A 110 11.04 -5.91 8.64
C LEU A 110 11.43 -5.93 7.16
N LYS A 111 10.64 -6.58 6.30
CA LYS A 111 10.88 -6.60 4.86
C LYS A 111 10.83 -5.20 4.27
N GLN A 112 9.80 -4.42 4.58
CA GLN A 112 9.69 -3.03 4.12
C GLN A 112 10.87 -2.16 4.56
N LEU A 113 11.29 -2.28 5.83
CA LEU A 113 12.45 -1.54 6.33
C LEU A 113 13.76 -1.95 5.62
N LYS A 114 13.93 -3.24 5.32
CA LYS A 114 15.09 -3.73 4.57
C LYS A 114 15.09 -3.24 3.12
N GLU A 115 13.96 -3.28 2.45
CA GLU A 115 13.82 -2.76 1.08
C GLU A 115 14.15 -1.27 1.03
N ASN A 116 13.66 -0.49 2.00
CA ASN A 116 13.92 0.95 2.08
C ASN A 116 15.33 1.30 2.59
N SER A 117 16.07 0.34 3.15
CA SER A 117 17.39 0.57 3.77
C SER A 117 18.40 1.13 2.77
N GLN A 118 18.45 0.58 1.55
CA GLN A 118 19.43 1.00 0.56
C GLN A 118 19.16 2.43 0.08
N GLN A 119 17.89 2.79 -0.14
CA GLN A 119 17.49 4.13 -0.54
C GLN A 119 17.77 5.15 0.58
N ASN A 120 17.44 4.81 1.83
CA ASN A 120 17.73 5.66 2.99
C ASN A 120 19.24 5.89 3.17
N GLN A 121 20.04 4.85 2.96
CA GLN A 121 21.50 4.96 3.06
C GLN A 121 22.08 5.85 1.95
N ALA A 122 21.60 5.71 0.71
CA ALA A 122 22.00 6.57 -0.39
C ALA A 122 21.61 8.04 -0.15
N GLN A 123 20.38 8.29 0.33
CA GLN A 123 19.92 9.63 0.67
C GLN A 123 20.77 10.26 1.79
N LYS A 124 21.09 9.48 2.82
CA LYS A 124 21.96 9.91 3.92
C LYS A 124 23.35 10.30 3.40
N GLN A 125 23.96 9.46 2.56
CA GLN A 125 25.27 9.74 1.98
C GLN A 125 25.28 11.01 1.12
N LEU A 126 24.22 11.24 0.33
CA LEU A 126 24.08 12.46 -0.46
C LEU A 126 24.01 13.71 0.42
N LEU A 127 23.20 13.67 1.48
CA LEU A 127 23.07 14.79 2.42
C LEU A 127 24.37 15.06 3.18
N GLU A 128 25.06 14.01 3.64
CA GLU A 128 26.37 14.12 4.29
C GLU A 128 27.40 14.74 3.35
N TYR A 129 27.41 14.35 2.07
CA TYR A 129 28.27 14.95 1.06
C TYR A 129 27.95 16.44 0.85
N GLN A 130 26.68 16.80 0.65
CA GLN A 130 26.26 18.19 0.43
C GLN A 130 26.60 19.09 1.63
N ILE A 131 26.36 18.61 2.85
CA ILE A 131 26.72 19.34 4.07
C ILE A 131 28.22 19.53 4.16
N LYS A 132 29.00 18.49 3.83
CA LYS A 132 30.46 18.59 3.82
C LYS A 132 30.95 19.63 2.81
N GLU A 133 30.42 19.62 1.60
CA GLU A 133 30.77 20.59 0.55
C GLU A 133 30.46 22.03 0.98
N LEU A 134 29.27 22.27 1.54
CA LEU A 134 28.88 23.59 2.06
C LEU A 134 29.77 24.04 3.21
N ASN A 135 30.13 23.14 4.13
CA ASN A 135 31.03 23.44 5.24
C ASN A 135 32.46 23.71 4.75
N GLU A 136 32.95 23.00 3.73
CA GLU A 136 34.27 23.27 3.13
C GLU A 136 34.31 24.62 2.43
N LEU A 137 33.22 24.99 1.74
CA LEU A 137 33.04 26.29 1.11
C LEU A 137 33.05 27.43 2.15
N SER A 138 32.49 27.21 3.36
CA SER A 138 32.52 28.16 4.48
C SER A 138 32.18 29.61 4.08
N LEU A 139 31.20 29.77 3.17
CA LEU A 139 30.87 31.07 2.58
C LEU A 139 30.43 32.07 3.66
N GLY A 140 31.08 33.22 3.70
CA GLY A 140 30.66 34.35 4.52
C GLY A 140 29.41 35.02 3.94
N GLU A 141 28.53 35.59 4.79
CA GLU A 141 27.30 36.26 4.35
C GLU A 141 27.56 37.40 3.35
N GLU A 142 28.66 38.12 3.51
CA GLU A 142 29.06 39.28 2.69
C GLU A 142 30.23 38.96 1.73
N GLU A 143 30.78 37.75 1.76
CA GLU A 143 32.03 37.40 1.05
C GLU A 143 31.94 37.64 -0.46
N PHE A 144 30.79 37.35 -1.06
CA PHE A 144 30.57 37.59 -2.49
C PHE A 144 30.59 39.09 -2.83
N ALA A 145 29.96 39.92 -2.00
CA ALA A 145 29.93 41.37 -2.23
C ALA A 145 31.32 41.98 -2.07
N GLU A 146 32.09 41.53 -1.08
CA GLU A 146 33.48 41.93 -0.88
C GLU A 146 34.37 41.53 -2.07
N LEU A 147 34.28 40.28 -2.52
CA LEU A 147 35.03 39.78 -3.69
C LEU A 147 34.70 40.54 -4.97
N GLU A 148 33.42 40.85 -5.21
CA GLU A 148 32.96 41.63 -6.36
C GLU A 148 33.51 43.06 -6.33
N GLN A 149 33.53 43.70 -5.16
CA GLN A 149 34.09 45.05 -4.98
C GLN A 149 35.61 45.05 -5.18
N GLU A 150 36.30 44.06 -4.62
CA GLU A 150 37.75 43.88 -4.78
C GLU A 150 38.12 43.65 -6.24
N HIS A 151 37.38 42.79 -6.93
CA HIS A 151 37.56 42.52 -8.35
C HIS A 151 37.40 43.80 -9.19
N LYS A 152 36.37 44.61 -8.95
CA LYS A 152 36.18 45.90 -9.63
C LYS A 152 37.33 46.87 -9.36
N ARG A 153 37.80 46.96 -8.11
CA ARG A 153 38.93 47.81 -7.74
C ARG A 153 40.20 47.41 -8.48
N LEU A 154 40.51 46.12 -8.50
CA LEU A 154 41.70 45.58 -9.17
C LEU A 154 41.60 45.74 -10.70
N SER A 155 40.43 45.48 -11.30
CA SER A 155 40.22 45.67 -12.74
C SER A 155 40.43 47.12 -13.18
N ASN A 156 39.98 48.09 -12.38
CA ASN A 156 40.12 49.52 -12.68
C ASN A 156 41.54 50.05 -12.42
N SER A 157 42.35 49.35 -11.61
CA SER A 157 43.68 49.81 -11.23
C SER A 157 44.65 49.91 -12.42
N GLY A 158 44.55 48.99 -13.39
CA GLY A 158 45.36 49.01 -14.61
C GLY A 158 45.01 50.19 -15.53
N GLU A 159 43.71 50.50 -15.65
CA GLU A 159 43.23 51.64 -16.44
C GLU A 159 43.61 52.98 -15.79
N LEU A 160 43.51 53.08 -14.47
CA LEU A 160 43.99 54.24 -13.71
C LEU A 160 45.50 54.44 -13.87
N ALA A 161 46.30 53.38 -13.77
CA ALA A 161 47.76 53.47 -13.94
C ALA A 161 48.14 53.94 -15.36
N ALA A 162 47.48 53.40 -16.39
CA ALA A 162 47.67 53.84 -17.77
C ALA A 162 47.29 55.32 -17.97
N THR A 163 46.20 55.75 -17.35
CA THR A 163 45.71 57.14 -17.43
C THR A 163 46.66 58.11 -16.72
N CYS A 164 47.18 57.75 -15.54
CA CYS A 164 48.19 58.53 -14.85
C CYS A 164 49.52 58.62 -15.63
N GLN A 165 49.94 57.53 -16.27
CA GLN A 165 51.13 57.52 -17.13
C GLN A 165 50.97 58.47 -18.32
N GLN A 166 49.81 58.42 -19.00
CA GLN A 166 49.49 59.37 -20.08
C GLN A 166 49.47 60.83 -19.60
N ALA A 167 48.88 61.09 -18.42
CA ALA A 167 48.86 62.43 -17.85
C ALA A 167 50.27 62.95 -17.51
N LEU A 168 51.16 62.08 -17.01
CA LEU A 168 52.56 62.42 -16.76
C LEU A 168 53.32 62.73 -18.05
N GLU A 169 53.16 61.92 -19.09
CA GLU A 169 53.76 62.18 -20.41
C GLU A 169 53.34 63.56 -20.95
N LEU A 170 52.04 63.89 -20.88
CA LEU A 170 51.53 65.18 -21.32
C LEU A 170 52.08 66.38 -20.53
N ILE A 171 52.38 66.21 -19.25
CA ILE A 171 52.98 67.27 -18.41
C ILE A 171 54.46 67.46 -18.76
N TYR A 172 55.22 66.37 -18.94
CA TYR A 172 56.63 66.45 -19.29
C TYR A 172 56.86 67.00 -20.71
N GLU A 173 56.00 66.65 -21.67
CA GLU A 173 56.02 67.28 -23.00
C GLU A 173 55.67 68.78 -22.96
N GLY A 174 54.98 69.23 -21.91
CA GLY A 174 54.67 70.65 -21.67
C GLY A 174 55.79 71.46 -21.01
N GLU A 175 56.78 70.82 -20.37
CA GLU A 175 57.92 71.51 -19.74
C GLU A 175 59.09 71.78 -20.71
N GLU A 176 59.19 71.09 -21.85
CA GLU A 176 60.25 71.34 -22.85
C GLU A 176 60.01 72.60 -23.73
N VAL A 177 58.90 73.33 -23.55
CA VAL A 177 58.48 74.43 -24.44
C VAL A 177 58.54 75.83 -23.80
N ASN A 178 59.19 76.01 -22.64
CA ASN A 178 59.45 77.36 -22.08
C ASN A 178 60.94 77.72 -22.04
#